data_AF-A0A818TPS5-F1
#
_entry.id   AF-A0A818TPS5-F1
#
_cell.length_a   1.000
_cell.length_b   1.000
_cell.length_c   1.000
_cell.angle_alpha   90.00
_cell.angle_beta   90.00
_cell.angle_gamma   90.00
#
_symmetry.space_group_name_H-M   'P 1'
#
loop_
_entity.id
_entity.type
_entity.pdbx_description
1 polymer ?
#
loop_
_entity_poly.entity_id
_entity_poly.type
_entity_poly.pdbx_seq_one_letter_code
_entity_poly.pdbx_strand_id
1 'polypeptide(L)'
;MILDRFCLQILPEIHHNIKWLDLESSSMKHVLRTAHYPNLRSLGLYNIHEESIQCLFTDEALSSGMFKNQITTLLITIDNNKKDLPNLKCFSLSCNGESYNYNETILPLLDRMFNLEELGLYLAVNVNGTFIDGNHLKRNIIDYMPRLNQFSFYLRSVMHIRNQVNLPSTEDIKRTFIDFSDHEIISYVDYFREAEQGRCHIYSYPSFMPYYGGISNNFPGGLFKYVRAVSLYDEQPFDHEFFLRIVQSFPLMEKLALTNKKPQNWKQSYSSNNNNENLSVIEYSCLNELVIIDVHDDYIEEFLIDTKTYLPKNVFLSIKYASLKRVTHNFARDATRINCVKINELELFPETRYSTSLQEYFPYAKIY
;
A
#
# COMPACT_ATOMS: atom_id res chain seq x y z
N MET A 1 16.30 11.15 -19.69
CA MET A 1 17.39 10.49 -20.44
C MET A 1 17.14 8.99 -20.67
N ILE A 2 16.94 8.16 -19.62
CA ILE A 2 16.71 6.71 -19.81
C ILE A 2 15.39 6.45 -20.55
N LEU A 3 14.29 7.10 -20.12
CA LEU A 3 12.98 6.98 -20.77
C LEU A 3 13.03 7.40 -22.25
N ASP A 4 13.68 8.51 -22.56
CA ASP A 4 13.81 9.00 -23.94
C ASP A 4 14.55 8.00 -24.83
N ARG A 5 15.61 7.37 -24.30
CA ARG A 5 16.35 6.33 -25.02
C ARG A 5 15.49 5.09 -25.25
N PHE A 6 14.74 4.64 -24.23
CA PHE A 6 13.81 3.52 -24.37
C PHE A 6 12.76 3.81 -25.44
N CYS A 7 12.10 4.98 -25.37
CA CYS A 7 11.10 5.42 -26.34
C CYS A 7 11.67 5.55 -27.76
N LEU A 8 12.83 6.19 -27.94
CA LEU A 8 13.35 6.48 -29.29
C LEU A 8 14.08 5.31 -29.96
N GLN A 9 14.62 4.36 -29.20
CA GLN A 9 15.48 3.29 -29.73
C GLN A 9 14.90 1.88 -29.58
N ILE A 10 14.28 1.57 -28.43
CA ILE A 10 13.89 0.19 -28.10
C ILE A 10 12.42 -0.04 -28.45
N LEU A 11 11.55 0.87 -27.98
CA LEU A 11 10.11 0.80 -28.15
C LEU A 11 9.65 0.64 -29.62
N PRO A 12 10.25 1.31 -30.63
CA PRO A 12 9.88 1.15 -32.04
C PRO A 12 10.24 -0.23 -32.63
N GLU A 13 11.14 -0.98 -31.98
CA GLU A 13 11.48 -2.34 -32.40
C GLU A 13 10.55 -3.39 -31.77
N ILE A 14 10.07 -3.16 -30.55
CA ILE A 14 9.34 -4.17 -29.76
C ILE A 14 7.82 -3.96 -29.65
N HIS A 15 7.29 -2.76 -29.92
CA HIS A 15 5.89 -2.40 -29.65
C HIS A 15 4.83 -3.38 -30.20
N HIS A 16 5.11 -4.03 -31.34
CA HIS A 16 4.20 -4.98 -31.96
C HIS A 16 4.11 -6.32 -31.23
N ASN A 17 5.08 -6.66 -30.37
CA ASN A 17 5.08 -7.87 -29.54
C ASN A 17 4.59 -7.63 -28.12
N ILE A 18 4.48 -6.36 -27.70
CA ILE A 18 4.05 -5.99 -26.35
C ILE A 18 2.56 -6.33 -26.18
N LYS A 19 2.30 -7.26 -25.27
CA LYS A 19 0.94 -7.67 -24.85
C LYS A 19 0.53 -7.04 -23.52
N TRP A 20 1.48 -6.64 -22.69
CA TRP A 20 1.26 -5.99 -21.40
C TRP A 20 2.22 -4.81 -21.26
N LEU A 21 1.71 -3.65 -20.83
CA LEU A 21 2.49 -2.51 -20.36
C LEU A 21 2.13 -2.25 -18.90
N ASP A 22 3.11 -1.90 -18.08
CA ASP A 22 2.87 -1.35 -16.75
C ASP A 22 3.71 -0.08 -16.62
N LEU A 23 3.07 1.07 -16.37
CA LEU A 23 3.69 2.38 -16.54
C LEU A 23 3.43 3.29 -15.34
N GLU A 24 4.48 3.94 -14.86
CA GLU A 24 4.28 5.08 -13.96
C GLU A 24 3.58 6.23 -14.69
N SER A 25 2.68 6.92 -13.99
CA SER A 25 1.93 8.07 -14.51
C SER A 25 2.82 9.15 -15.16
N SER A 26 4.02 9.37 -14.59
CA SER A 26 5.07 10.26 -15.07
C SER A 26 5.54 9.96 -16.51
N SER A 27 5.62 8.67 -16.85
CA SER A 27 6.29 8.16 -18.06
C SER A 27 5.31 7.80 -19.17
N MET A 28 4.08 7.47 -18.78
CA MET A 28 2.99 7.02 -19.63
C MET A 28 2.72 7.92 -20.85
N LYS A 29 2.68 9.25 -20.70
CA LYS A 29 2.39 10.17 -21.82
C LYS A 29 3.44 10.07 -22.94
N HIS A 30 4.71 9.83 -22.60
CA HIS A 30 5.76 9.58 -23.59
C HIS A 30 5.55 8.21 -24.23
N VAL A 31 5.53 7.14 -23.43
CA VAL A 31 5.45 5.76 -23.93
C VAL A 31 4.23 5.52 -24.82
N LEU A 32 3.04 5.98 -24.41
CA LEU A 32 1.80 5.78 -25.19
C LEU A 32 1.73 6.60 -26.48
N ARG A 33 2.51 7.68 -26.60
CA ARG A 33 2.58 8.51 -27.83
C ARG A 33 3.64 8.04 -28.82
N THR A 34 4.66 7.33 -28.36
CA THR A 34 5.82 6.98 -29.19
C THR A 34 5.55 5.86 -30.18
N ALA A 35 4.62 4.93 -29.90
CA ALA A 35 4.36 3.78 -30.78
C ALA A 35 2.87 3.39 -30.81
N HIS A 36 2.48 2.68 -31.86
CA HIS A 36 1.17 2.02 -31.95
C HIS A 36 1.27 0.57 -31.47
N TYR A 37 0.45 0.11 -30.54
CA TYR A 37 0.60 -1.23 -29.95
C TYR A 37 -0.51 -2.20 -30.42
N PRO A 38 -0.40 -2.82 -31.61
CA PRO A 38 -1.49 -3.60 -32.22
C PRO A 38 -1.86 -4.87 -31.45
N ASN A 39 -0.98 -5.35 -30.57
CA ASN A 39 -1.16 -6.56 -29.75
C ASN A 39 -1.29 -6.25 -28.26
N LEU A 40 -1.41 -4.98 -27.85
CA LEU A 40 -1.50 -4.59 -26.43
C LEU A 40 -2.82 -5.07 -25.83
N ARG A 41 -2.73 -6.18 -25.10
CA ARG A 41 -3.87 -6.73 -24.36
C ARG A 41 -4.01 -6.13 -22.98
N SER A 42 -2.97 -5.56 -22.38
CA SER A 42 -3.09 -5.04 -21.02
C SER A 42 -2.26 -3.80 -20.76
N LEU A 43 -2.81 -2.87 -19.98
CA LEU A 43 -2.14 -1.69 -19.46
C LEU A 43 -2.42 -1.57 -17.95
N GLY A 44 -1.39 -1.67 -17.14
CA GLY A 44 -1.35 -1.17 -15.77
C GLY A 44 -0.79 0.25 -15.74
N LEU A 45 -1.26 1.06 -14.79
CA LEU A 45 -0.58 2.27 -14.36
C LEU A 45 -0.39 2.22 -12.84
N TYR A 46 0.65 2.87 -12.34
CA TYR A 46 0.90 3.02 -10.90
C TYR A 46 1.40 4.42 -10.56
N ASN A 47 1.37 4.75 -9.26
CA ASN A 47 1.70 6.08 -8.71
C ASN A 47 1.02 7.23 -9.46
N ILE A 48 -0.31 7.16 -9.63
CA ILE A 48 -1.06 8.18 -10.37
C ILE A 48 -1.45 9.32 -9.44
N HIS A 49 -0.98 10.52 -9.75
CA HIS A 49 -1.45 11.76 -9.13
C HIS A 49 -2.76 12.24 -9.77
N GLU A 50 -3.63 12.89 -8.99
CA GLU A 50 -4.95 13.38 -9.43
C GLU A 50 -4.86 14.38 -10.61
N GLU A 51 -3.79 15.17 -10.69
CA GLU A 51 -3.51 16.06 -11.83
C GLU A 51 -3.10 15.27 -13.09
N SER A 52 -2.36 14.18 -12.93
CA SER A 52 -1.96 13.29 -14.04
C SER A 52 -3.16 12.53 -14.62
N ILE A 53 -4.17 12.28 -13.79
CA ILE A 53 -5.51 11.86 -14.22
C ILE A 53 -6.11 12.92 -15.13
N GLN A 54 -6.23 14.18 -14.73
CA GLN A 54 -6.86 15.22 -15.56
C GLN A 54 -6.15 15.44 -16.92
N CYS A 55 -4.81 15.35 -16.95
CA CYS A 55 -4.02 15.45 -18.18
C CYS A 55 -4.19 14.29 -19.17
N LEU A 56 -4.66 13.12 -18.74
CA LEU A 56 -4.88 11.98 -19.63
C LEU A 56 -6.08 12.16 -20.56
N PHE A 57 -7.11 12.88 -20.12
CA PHE A 57 -8.44 12.84 -20.75
C PHE A 57 -8.79 14.09 -21.56
N THR A 58 -8.18 15.21 -21.20
CA THR A 58 -8.21 16.48 -21.95
C THR A 58 -7.43 16.42 -23.26
N ASP A 59 -6.43 15.55 -23.38
CA ASP A 59 -5.50 15.51 -24.51
C ASP A 59 -5.99 14.60 -25.66
N GLU A 60 -5.84 15.05 -26.92
CA GLU A 60 -6.50 14.43 -28.09
C GLU A 60 -5.98 13.03 -28.45
N ALA A 61 -4.84 12.61 -27.87
CA ALA A 61 -4.14 11.37 -28.19
C ALA A 61 -5.00 10.10 -28.05
N LEU A 62 -5.83 10.00 -27.00
CA LEU A 62 -6.73 8.84 -26.81
C LEU A 62 -7.94 8.84 -27.76
N SER A 63 -8.34 10.01 -28.27
CA SER A 63 -9.45 10.17 -29.23
C SER A 63 -9.06 9.89 -30.69
N SER A 64 -7.77 9.74 -31.00
CA SER A 64 -7.23 9.54 -32.36
C SER A 64 -7.62 8.22 -33.06
N GLY A 65 -8.43 7.37 -32.43
CA GLY A 65 -8.87 6.09 -32.98
C GLY A 65 -7.85 4.95 -32.91
N MET A 66 -6.59 5.22 -32.54
CA MET A 66 -5.50 4.22 -32.47
C MET A 66 -5.76 3.02 -31.55
N PHE A 67 -6.73 3.12 -30.62
CA PHE A 67 -7.01 2.10 -29.61
C PHE A 67 -8.43 1.50 -29.70
N LYS A 68 -9.21 1.87 -30.73
CA LYS A 68 -10.69 1.73 -30.71
C LYS A 68 -11.21 0.28 -30.64
N ASN A 69 -10.38 -0.74 -30.92
CA ASN A 69 -10.78 -2.15 -31.01
C ASN A 69 -9.78 -3.18 -30.42
N GLN A 70 -8.73 -2.76 -29.69
CA GLN A 70 -7.57 -3.66 -29.40
C GLN A 70 -7.12 -3.76 -27.94
N ILE A 71 -7.42 -2.77 -27.09
CA ILE A 71 -7.03 -2.84 -25.67
C ILE A 71 -7.91 -3.86 -24.94
N THR A 72 -7.29 -4.83 -24.26
CA THR A 72 -7.99 -5.85 -23.46
C THR A 72 -7.88 -5.60 -21.94
N THR A 73 -7.07 -4.64 -21.48
CA THR A 73 -6.97 -4.14 -20.10
C THR A 73 -6.49 -2.71 -20.15
N LEU A 74 -7.18 -1.84 -19.44
CA LEU A 74 -6.82 -0.43 -19.28
C LEU A 74 -6.59 -0.18 -17.79
N LEU A 75 -5.92 0.91 -17.46
CA LEU A 75 -5.95 1.50 -16.12
C LEU A 75 -6.02 3.01 -16.34
N ILE A 76 -7.16 3.62 -16.02
CA ILE A 76 -7.55 4.96 -16.49
C ILE A 76 -8.58 5.58 -15.53
N THR A 77 -8.81 6.89 -15.65
CA THR A 77 -9.83 7.67 -14.93
C THR A 77 -10.51 8.60 -15.97
N ILE A 78 -11.35 9.61 -15.64
CA ILE A 78 -12.17 10.27 -16.68
C ILE A 78 -12.35 11.79 -16.52
N ASP A 79 -12.27 12.49 -17.67
CA ASP A 79 -12.89 13.80 -17.91
C ASP A 79 -14.34 13.58 -18.37
N ASN A 80 -15.28 14.26 -17.70
CA ASN A 80 -16.73 14.08 -17.79
C ASN A 80 -17.36 14.31 -19.17
N ASN A 81 -16.59 14.74 -20.19
CA ASN A 81 -17.14 15.24 -21.46
C ASN A 81 -17.08 14.29 -22.69
N LYS A 82 -16.36 13.15 -22.65
CA LYS A 82 -16.31 12.19 -23.78
C LYS A 82 -17.22 10.98 -23.53
N LYS A 83 -18.02 10.54 -24.50
CA LYS A 83 -19.04 9.46 -24.31
C LYS A 83 -18.53 8.03 -24.48
N ASP A 84 -17.57 7.77 -25.35
CA ASP A 84 -17.19 6.39 -25.72
C ASP A 84 -15.83 5.98 -25.14
N LEU A 85 -15.77 4.84 -24.44
CA LEU A 85 -14.54 4.11 -24.12
C LEU A 85 -14.34 2.95 -25.12
N PRO A 86 -13.11 2.45 -25.32
CA PRO A 86 -12.88 1.20 -26.06
C PRO A 86 -13.55 0.01 -25.36
N ASN A 87 -13.93 -1.02 -26.12
CA ASN A 87 -14.48 -2.28 -25.60
C ASN A 87 -13.39 -3.12 -24.91
N LEU A 88 -13.11 -2.80 -23.66
CA LEU A 88 -12.23 -3.57 -22.78
C LEU A 88 -12.89 -4.89 -22.35
N LYS A 89 -12.08 -5.91 -22.07
CA LYS A 89 -12.53 -7.14 -21.41
C LYS A 89 -12.06 -7.18 -19.96
N CYS A 90 -10.80 -6.87 -19.69
CA CYS A 90 -10.26 -6.80 -18.34
C CYS A 90 -10.07 -5.33 -17.95
N PHE A 91 -10.03 -5.03 -16.66
CA PHE A 91 -9.60 -3.74 -16.12
C PHE A 91 -8.97 -3.98 -14.75
N SER A 92 -7.95 -3.21 -14.40
CA SER A 92 -7.51 -3.11 -13.01
C SER A 92 -7.40 -1.64 -12.67
N LEU A 93 -7.47 -1.30 -11.38
CA LEU A 93 -7.26 0.04 -10.86
C LEU A 93 -6.58 -0.07 -9.50
N SER A 94 -5.42 0.57 -9.36
CA SER A 94 -4.69 0.63 -8.09
C SER A 94 -4.46 2.08 -7.70
N CYS A 95 -4.85 2.45 -6.48
CA CYS A 95 -4.61 3.78 -5.92
C CYS A 95 -3.92 3.64 -4.55
N ASN A 96 -2.65 4.06 -4.50
CA ASN A 96 -1.82 4.00 -3.29
C ASN A 96 -2.10 5.16 -2.30
N GLY A 97 -2.77 6.23 -2.76
CA GLY A 97 -3.22 7.35 -1.93
C GLY A 97 -4.67 7.20 -1.49
N GLU A 98 -5.07 7.95 -0.46
CA GLU A 98 -6.48 8.01 -0.08
C GLU A 98 -7.27 8.84 -1.08
N SER A 99 -8.13 8.18 -1.87
CA SER A 99 -9.04 8.88 -2.78
C SER A 99 -10.27 9.37 -2.01
N TYR A 100 -10.55 10.67 -2.10
CA TYR A 100 -11.77 11.28 -1.56
C TYR A 100 -12.98 11.13 -2.50
N ASN A 101 -12.74 10.77 -3.76
CA ASN A 101 -13.71 10.93 -4.85
C ASN A 101 -14.23 9.59 -5.40
N TYR A 102 -14.36 8.56 -4.56
CA TYR A 102 -14.79 7.22 -5.01
C TYR A 102 -16.14 7.26 -5.74
N ASN A 103 -17.17 7.90 -5.16
CA ASN A 103 -18.49 8.01 -5.79
C ASN A 103 -18.51 8.97 -7.00
N GLU A 104 -17.66 9.99 -7.01
CA GLU A 104 -17.68 11.06 -8.02
C GLU A 104 -16.77 10.77 -9.23
N THR A 105 -15.80 9.87 -9.06
CA THR A 105 -14.74 9.61 -10.05
C THR A 105 -14.56 8.13 -10.37
N ILE A 106 -14.67 7.24 -9.39
CA ILE A 106 -14.45 5.79 -9.61
C ILE A 106 -15.72 5.10 -10.10
N LEU A 107 -16.88 5.31 -9.47
CA LEU A 107 -18.14 4.71 -9.94
C LEU A 107 -18.50 5.16 -11.38
N PRO A 108 -18.50 6.45 -11.75
CA PRO A 108 -18.87 6.88 -13.11
C PRO A 108 -17.88 6.43 -14.19
N LEU A 109 -16.63 6.15 -13.81
CA LEU A 109 -15.64 5.48 -14.66
C LEU A 109 -16.04 4.03 -14.94
N LEU A 110 -16.40 3.29 -13.89
CA LEU A 110 -16.75 1.87 -13.96
C LEU A 110 -18.09 1.64 -14.68
N ASP A 111 -19.10 2.50 -14.47
CA ASP A 111 -20.40 2.46 -15.18
C ASP A 111 -20.23 2.44 -16.71
N ARG A 112 -19.22 3.14 -17.21
CA ARG A 112 -18.91 3.24 -18.64
C ARG A 112 -18.17 2.02 -19.19
N MET A 113 -17.77 1.10 -18.33
CA MET A 113 -17.05 -0.14 -18.65
C MET A 113 -17.94 -1.38 -18.48
N PHE A 114 -19.26 -1.25 -18.69
CA PHE A 114 -20.26 -2.33 -18.58
C PHE A 114 -19.97 -3.64 -19.37
N ASN A 115 -19.04 -3.60 -20.33
CA ASN A 115 -18.65 -4.76 -21.14
C ASN A 115 -17.51 -5.61 -20.54
N LEU A 116 -16.97 -5.24 -19.37
CA LEU A 116 -15.88 -5.97 -18.72
C LEU A 116 -16.27 -7.41 -18.36
N GLU A 117 -15.34 -8.31 -18.62
CA GLU A 117 -15.27 -9.71 -18.22
C GLU A 117 -14.44 -9.87 -16.93
N GLU A 118 -13.38 -9.10 -16.73
CA GLU A 118 -12.52 -9.16 -15.54
C GLU A 118 -12.29 -7.76 -14.91
N LEU A 119 -12.32 -7.65 -13.58
CA LEU A 119 -12.10 -6.40 -12.85
C LEU A 119 -11.21 -6.61 -11.60
N GLY A 120 -10.18 -5.78 -11.44
CA GLY A 120 -9.29 -5.74 -10.26
C GLY A 120 -9.31 -4.37 -9.57
N LEU A 121 -9.90 -4.22 -8.37
CA LEU A 121 -9.95 -2.92 -7.67
C LEU A 121 -9.10 -2.90 -6.40
N TYR A 122 -8.05 -2.09 -6.35
CA TYR A 122 -7.11 -1.97 -5.23
C TYR A 122 -7.08 -0.52 -4.72
N LEU A 123 -7.97 -0.18 -3.78
CA LEU A 123 -8.27 1.22 -3.43
C LEU A 123 -8.15 1.49 -1.93
N ALA A 124 -7.52 2.61 -1.57
CA ALA A 124 -7.75 3.28 -0.30
C ALA A 124 -8.69 4.48 -0.53
N VAL A 125 -9.79 4.56 0.21
CA VAL A 125 -10.86 5.56 -0.02
C VAL A 125 -11.34 6.18 1.29
N ASN A 126 -11.55 7.49 1.28
CA ASN A 126 -12.30 8.18 2.31
C ASN A 126 -13.79 8.22 1.90
N VAL A 127 -14.68 7.79 2.80
CA VAL A 127 -16.12 7.68 2.52
C VAL A 127 -16.95 8.53 3.48
N ASN A 128 -17.88 9.30 2.89
CA ASN A 128 -18.83 10.10 3.63
C ASN A 128 -20.04 9.23 4.01
N GLY A 129 -20.06 8.76 5.26
CA GLY A 129 -21.16 7.96 5.79
C GLY A 129 -20.70 6.56 6.20
N THR A 130 -21.11 5.54 5.43
CA THR A 130 -20.83 4.13 5.70
C THR A 130 -19.64 3.62 4.90
N PHE A 131 -18.97 2.58 5.39
CA PHE A 131 -18.00 1.81 4.61
C PHE A 131 -18.58 1.27 3.29
N ILE A 132 -17.73 1.04 2.31
CA ILE A 132 -18.07 0.19 1.16
C ILE A 132 -18.22 -1.24 1.68
N ASP A 133 -19.38 -1.85 1.44
CA ASP A 133 -19.71 -3.22 1.81
C ASP A 133 -20.09 -4.05 0.55
N GLY A 134 -20.44 -5.31 0.73
CA GLY A 134 -20.82 -6.20 -0.38
C GLY A 134 -22.12 -5.77 -1.06
N ASN A 135 -23.06 -5.16 -0.32
CA ASN A 135 -24.26 -4.56 -0.92
C ASN A 135 -23.90 -3.39 -1.84
N HIS A 136 -22.95 -2.55 -1.42
CA HIS A 136 -22.49 -1.40 -2.17
C HIS A 136 -21.78 -1.86 -3.45
N LEU A 137 -20.85 -2.82 -3.37
CA LEU A 137 -20.19 -3.36 -4.56
C LEU A 137 -21.16 -4.07 -5.51
N LYS A 138 -22.13 -4.80 -4.96
CA LYS A 138 -23.17 -5.45 -5.77
C LYS A 138 -23.97 -4.41 -6.58
N ARG A 139 -24.57 -3.44 -5.88
CA ARG A 139 -25.45 -2.42 -6.49
C ARG A 139 -24.74 -1.45 -7.43
N ASN A 140 -23.47 -1.13 -7.21
CA ASN A 140 -22.77 -0.07 -7.96
C ASN A 140 -21.73 -0.61 -8.95
N ILE A 141 -21.46 -1.91 -8.98
CA ILE A 141 -20.48 -2.52 -9.91
C ILE A 141 -21.07 -3.77 -10.54
N ILE A 142 -21.40 -4.81 -9.75
CA ILE A 142 -21.78 -6.12 -10.27
C ILE A 142 -23.09 -6.05 -11.07
N ASP A 143 -24.11 -5.40 -10.52
CA ASP A 143 -25.43 -5.28 -11.15
C ASP A 143 -25.39 -4.48 -12.48
N TYR A 144 -24.35 -3.66 -12.70
CA TYR A 144 -24.12 -2.89 -13.93
C TYR A 144 -23.12 -3.52 -14.91
N MET A 145 -22.43 -4.60 -14.53
CA MET A 145 -21.44 -5.29 -15.37
C MET A 145 -21.86 -6.73 -15.66
N PRO A 146 -22.88 -6.96 -16.52
CA PRO A 146 -23.48 -8.28 -16.76
C PRO A 146 -22.55 -9.29 -17.47
N ARG A 147 -21.32 -8.89 -17.84
CA ARG A 147 -20.29 -9.76 -18.41
C ARG A 147 -19.20 -10.15 -17.42
N LEU A 148 -19.18 -9.52 -16.24
CA LEU A 148 -18.12 -9.68 -15.25
C LEU A 148 -18.13 -11.10 -14.69
N ASN A 149 -17.12 -11.88 -15.05
CA ASN A 149 -16.93 -13.27 -14.63
C ASN A 149 -15.81 -13.42 -13.59
N GLN A 150 -14.94 -12.42 -13.47
CA GLN A 150 -13.89 -12.38 -12.45
C GLN A 150 -13.84 -10.98 -11.82
N PHE A 151 -14.15 -10.90 -10.53
CA PHE A 151 -14.00 -9.68 -9.74
C PHE A 151 -13.05 -9.94 -8.57
N SER A 152 -11.89 -9.30 -8.60
CA SER A 152 -10.92 -9.30 -7.51
C SER A 152 -10.79 -7.90 -6.94
N PHE A 153 -10.65 -7.76 -5.62
CA PHE A 153 -10.51 -6.45 -5.00
C PHE A 153 -9.75 -6.49 -3.68
N TYR A 154 -9.19 -5.34 -3.33
CA TYR A 154 -8.83 -4.92 -1.99
C TYR A 154 -9.31 -3.48 -1.79
N LEU A 155 -10.12 -3.26 -0.76
CA LEU A 155 -10.69 -1.96 -0.44
C LEU A 155 -10.41 -1.64 1.01
N ARG A 156 -9.74 -0.50 1.23
CA ARG A 156 -9.59 0.13 2.54
C ARG A 156 -10.47 1.37 2.59
N SER A 157 -11.66 1.24 3.16
CA SER A 157 -12.55 2.38 3.41
C SER A 157 -12.22 3.03 4.76
N VAL A 158 -12.12 4.36 4.80
CA VAL A 158 -11.98 5.16 6.02
C VAL A 158 -13.17 6.10 6.14
N MET A 159 -13.81 6.17 7.30
CA MET A 159 -15.00 7.01 7.54
C MET A 159 -14.87 7.78 8.86
N HIS A 160 -15.47 8.97 8.96
CA HIS A 160 -15.56 9.70 10.22
C HIS A 160 -16.67 9.15 11.12
N ILE A 161 -16.36 8.91 12.41
CA ILE A 161 -17.32 8.30 13.36
C ILE A 161 -18.04 9.31 14.26
N ARG A 162 -17.62 10.58 14.26
CA ARG A 162 -18.07 11.63 15.20
C ARG A 162 -19.60 11.76 15.35
N ASN A 163 -20.35 11.44 14.30
CA ASN A 163 -21.82 11.52 14.26
C ASN A 163 -22.51 10.16 13.95
N GLN A 164 -21.79 9.04 14.02
CA GLN A 164 -22.33 7.72 13.69
C GLN A 164 -23.04 7.09 14.90
N VAL A 165 -24.33 6.81 14.76
CA VAL A 165 -25.14 6.18 15.82
C VAL A 165 -24.84 4.67 15.91
N ASN A 166 -24.64 4.02 14.77
CA ASN A 166 -24.36 2.59 14.68
C ASN A 166 -23.03 2.39 13.93
N LEU A 167 -22.12 1.66 14.56
CA LEU A 167 -20.82 1.30 13.99
C LEU A 167 -20.85 -0.19 13.59
N PRO A 168 -20.80 -0.54 12.29
CA PRO A 168 -20.87 -1.94 11.86
C PRO A 168 -19.68 -2.75 12.40
N SER A 169 -19.94 -3.96 12.86
CA SER A 169 -18.87 -4.89 13.21
C SER A 169 -18.26 -5.56 11.98
N THR A 170 -17.11 -6.21 12.13
CA THR A 170 -16.53 -7.10 11.12
C THR A 170 -17.55 -8.12 10.59
N GLU A 171 -18.36 -8.71 11.46
CA GLU A 171 -19.35 -9.71 11.07
C GLU A 171 -20.55 -9.10 10.34
N ASP A 172 -20.93 -7.87 10.66
CA ASP A 172 -21.97 -7.15 9.91
C ASP A 172 -21.49 -6.86 8.48
N ILE A 173 -20.23 -6.45 8.31
CA ILE A 173 -19.63 -6.29 6.97
C ILE A 173 -19.56 -7.63 6.23
N LYS A 174 -19.05 -8.72 6.85
CA LYS A 174 -18.97 -10.04 6.19
C LYS A 174 -20.32 -10.54 5.67
N ARG A 175 -21.39 -10.37 6.43
CA ARG A 175 -22.76 -10.78 6.03
C ARG A 175 -23.23 -10.17 4.71
N THR A 176 -22.70 -9.01 4.33
CA THR A 176 -23.05 -8.33 3.07
C THR A 176 -22.45 -8.98 1.83
N PHE A 177 -21.50 -9.91 2.00
CA PHE A 177 -20.84 -10.66 0.92
C PHE A 177 -21.41 -12.06 0.70
N ILE A 178 -22.56 -12.41 1.31
CA ILE A 178 -23.14 -13.76 1.23
C ILE A 178 -23.44 -14.22 -0.22
N ASP A 179 -23.68 -13.27 -1.13
CA ASP A 179 -23.93 -13.53 -2.55
C ASP A 179 -22.66 -13.58 -3.42
N PHE A 180 -21.47 -13.37 -2.86
CA PHE A 180 -20.19 -13.43 -3.59
C PHE A 180 -19.68 -14.88 -3.60
N SER A 181 -20.11 -15.66 -4.60
CA SER A 181 -19.85 -17.11 -4.67
C SER A 181 -18.40 -17.50 -4.97
N ASP A 182 -17.62 -16.61 -5.59
CA ASP A 182 -16.46 -17.03 -6.38
C ASP A 182 -15.11 -16.91 -5.65
N HIS A 183 -15.08 -16.21 -4.51
CA HIS A 183 -13.86 -15.96 -3.75
C HIS A 183 -14.12 -15.96 -2.23
N GLU A 184 -13.15 -16.42 -1.44
CA GLU A 184 -13.15 -16.17 -0.01
C GLU A 184 -12.95 -14.66 0.22
N ILE A 185 -13.94 -14.01 0.84
CA ILE A 185 -13.88 -12.60 1.19
C ILE A 185 -13.44 -12.47 2.65
N ILE A 186 -12.27 -11.85 2.85
CA ILE A 186 -11.77 -11.53 4.18
C ILE A 186 -12.05 -10.05 4.46
N SER A 187 -12.56 -9.76 5.65
CA SER A 187 -12.71 -8.40 6.13
C SER A 187 -12.45 -8.27 7.63
N TYR A 188 -12.09 -7.05 8.03
CA TYR A 188 -12.06 -6.61 9.42
C TYR A 188 -12.29 -5.10 9.52
N VAL A 189 -12.81 -4.68 10.67
CA VAL A 189 -13.18 -3.29 10.96
C VAL A 189 -12.49 -2.82 12.22
N ASP A 190 -11.90 -1.63 12.16
CA ASP A 190 -11.23 -0.93 13.24
C ASP A 190 -11.91 0.41 13.55
N TYR A 191 -11.85 0.82 14.82
CA TYR A 191 -12.38 2.08 15.30
C TYR A 191 -11.36 2.82 16.15
N PHE A 192 -10.85 3.92 15.59
CA PHE A 192 -9.85 4.82 16.13
C PHE A 192 -10.57 6.03 16.75
N ARG A 193 -10.65 6.06 18.09
CA ARG A 193 -11.42 7.05 18.86
C ARG A 193 -10.68 8.38 19.00
N GLU A 194 -9.37 8.37 19.18
CA GLU A 194 -8.53 9.58 19.23
C GLU A 194 -8.49 10.27 17.85
N ALA A 195 -8.54 9.50 16.76
CA ALA A 195 -8.61 10.01 15.39
C ALA A 195 -10.03 10.35 14.89
N GLU A 196 -11.09 10.04 15.67
CA GLU A 196 -12.50 10.11 15.24
C GLU A 196 -12.78 9.37 13.90
N GLN A 197 -12.12 8.24 13.67
CA GLN A 197 -12.18 7.48 12.41
C GLN A 197 -12.51 6.00 12.60
N GLY A 198 -13.23 5.43 11.63
CA GLY A 198 -13.37 4.00 11.43
C GLY A 198 -12.62 3.59 10.17
N ARG A 199 -12.07 2.38 10.15
CA ARG A 199 -11.41 1.80 8.97
C ARG A 199 -11.95 0.41 8.72
N CYS A 200 -12.30 0.10 7.49
CA CYS A 200 -12.71 -1.22 7.06
C CYS A 200 -11.78 -1.70 5.95
N HIS A 201 -11.21 -2.88 6.12
CA HIS A 201 -10.47 -3.60 5.10
C HIS A 201 -11.33 -4.75 4.59
N ILE A 202 -11.43 -4.89 3.27
CA ILE A 202 -12.17 -5.99 2.62
C ILE A 202 -11.41 -6.41 1.36
N TYR A 203 -11.18 -7.71 1.16
CA TYR A 203 -10.53 -8.19 -0.05
C TYR A 203 -10.94 -9.62 -0.43
N SER A 204 -10.89 -9.89 -1.73
CA SER A 204 -10.95 -11.24 -2.30
C SER A 204 -9.61 -11.95 -2.12
N TYR A 205 -9.62 -13.21 -1.66
CA TYR A 205 -8.42 -14.05 -1.62
C TYR A 205 -8.29 -14.93 -2.87
N PRO A 206 -7.09 -15.09 -3.47
CA PRO A 206 -5.82 -14.47 -3.09
C PRO A 206 -5.71 -13.01 -3.54
N SER A 207 -5.10 -12.17 -2.70
CA SER A 207 -4.82 -10.76 -3.05
C SER A 207 -3.48 -10.63 -3.77
N PHE A 208 -3.49 -9.97 -4.94
CA PHE A 208 -2.30 -9.68 -5.76
C PHE A 208 -1.68 -8.30 -5.50
N MET A 209 -2.14 -7.61 -4.45
CA MET A 209 -1.78 -6.23 -4.17
C MET A 209 -0.31 -6.08 -3.73
N PRO A 210 0.44 -5.09 -4.24
CA PRO A 210 1.85 -4.86 -3.85
C PRO A 210 2.02 -4.07 -2.54
N TYR A 211 1.00 -3.36 -2.06
CA TYR A 211 1.06 -2.52 -0.86
C TYR A 211 -0.11 -2.75 0.09
N TYR A 212 0.14 -3.20 1.32
CA TYR A 212 -0.89 -3.40 2.35
C TYR A 212 -0.78 -2.31 3.42
N GLY A 213 -1.58 -1.24 3.27
CA GLY A 213 -1.46 -0.05 4.13
C GLY A 213 -2.51 0.08 5.23
N GLY A 214 -2.09 0.40 6.46
CA GLY A 214 -2.97 0.73 7.59
C GLY A 214 -3.41 -0.48 8.41
N ILE A 215 -2.49 -1.40 8.68
CA ILE A 215 -2.69 -2.61 9.49
C ILE A 215 -2.73 -2.27 10.99
N SER A 216 -3.73 -2.80 11.69
CA SER A 216 -4.01 -2.67 13.13
C SER A 216 -3.80 -4.00 13.86
N ASN A 217 -3.93 -4.01 15.19
CA ASN A 217 -3.88 -5.24 16.00
C ASN A 217 -4.96 -6.29 15.63
N ASN A 218 -6.08 -5.86 15.06
CA ASN A 218 -7.18 -6.74 14.62
C ASN A 218 -6.87 -7.50 13.31
N PHE A 219 -5.71 -7.26 12.69
CA PHE A 219 -5.27 -7.97 11.50
C PHE A 219 -5.21 -9.49 11.76
N PRO A 220 -5.98 -10.31 11.01
CA PRO A 220 -6.12 -11.74 11.29
C PRO A 220 -4.89 -12.57 10.88
N GLY A 221 -3.93 -12.00 10.17
CA GLY A 221 -2.86 -12.75 9.51
C GLY A 221 -3.30 -13.24 8.12
N GLY A 222 -2.73 -14.36 7.69
CA GLY A 222 -2.87 -14.90 6.32
C GLY A 222 -1.59 -14.70 5.50
N LEU A 223 -1.48 -15.32 4.32
CA LEU A 223 -0.23 -15.34 3.53
C LEU A 223 -0.32 -14.47 2.27
N PHE A 224 0.43 -13.38 2.22
CA PHE A 224 0.37 -12.36 1.17
C PHE A 224 1.66 -12.32 0.34
N LYS A 225 1.80 -13.27 -0.59
CA LYS A 225 3.04 -13.46 -1.39
C LYS A 225 3.36 -12.29 -2.34
N TYR A 226 2.39 -11.44 -2.67
CA TYR A 226 2.56 -10.34 -3.63
C TYR A 226 2.81 -8.97 -2.98
N VAL A 227 2.52 -8.83 -1.69
CA VAL A 227 2.78 -7.59 -0.95
C VAL A 227 4.30 -7.40 -0.79
N ARG A 228 4.76 -6.18 -1.04
CA ARG A 228 6.14 -5.70 -0.87
C ARG A 228 6.24 -4.56 0.12
N ALA A 229 5.22 -3.72 0.22
CA ALA A 229 5.19 -2.61 1.15
C ALA A 229 4.05 -2.77 2.16
N VAL A 230 4.31 -2.49 3.43
CA VAL A 230 3.34 -2.55 4.52
C VAL A 230 3.39 -1.25 5.32
N SER A 231 2.22 -0.75 5.76
CA SER A 231 2.17 0.28 6.81
C SER A 231 1.30 -0.12 7.99
N LEU A 232 1.82 0.11 9.19
CA LEU A 232 1.23 -0.25 10.48
C LEU A 232 0.73 1.01 11.20
N TYR A 233 -0.52 1.00 11.68
CA TYR A 233 -1.10 2.07 12.48
C TYR A 233 -2.21 1.54 13.38
N ASP A 234 -2.12 1.86 14.67
CA ASP A 234 -3.15 1.62 15.67
C ASP A 234 -3.07 2.69 16.79
N GLU A 235 -4.18 2.90 17.50
CA GLU A 235 -4.22 3.68 18.74
C GLU A 235 -3.82 2.85 19.97
N GLN A 236 -3.88 1.52 19.87
CA GLN A 236 -3.35 0.59 20.86
C GLN A 236 -1.88 0.22 20.56
N PRO A 237 -1.06 -0.14 21.55
CA PRO A 237 0.32 -0.59 21.32
C PRO A 237 0.44 -1.80 20.39
N PHE A 238 1.62 -1.99 19.79
CA PHE A 238 1.99 -3.22 19.10
C PHE A 238 3.03 -4.01 19.90
N ASP A 239 2.63 -5.15 20.46
CA ASP A 239 3.57 -6.04 21.16
C ASP A 239 4.33 -6.96 20.19
N HIS A 240 5.41 -7.61 20.67
CA HIS A 240 6.33 -8.41 19.84
C HIS A 240 5.62 -9.47 18.95
N GLU A 241 4.59 -10.10 19.48
CA GLU A 241 3.76 -11.10 18.79
C GLU A 241 3.02 -10.55 17.55
N PHE A 242 2.72 -9.25 17.54
CA PHE A 242 2.16 -8.59 16.36
C PHE A 242 3.19 -8.54 15.24
N PHE A 243 4.43 -8.13 15.53
CA PHE A 243 5.50 -8.06 14.54
C PHE A 243 5.87 -9.45 13.98
N LEU A 244 5.80 -10.50 14.81
CA LEU A 244 5.89 -11.90 14.35
C LEU A 244 4.77 -12.25 13.36
N ARG A 245 3.51 -11.89 13.66
CA ARG A 245 2.38 -12.10 12.73
C ARG A 245 2.58 -11.35 11.42
N ILE A 246 3.09 -10.12 11.45
CA ILE A 246 3.41 -9.33 10.25
C ILE A 246 4.45 -10.06 9.39
N VAL A 247 5.60 -10.47 9.94
CA VAL A 247 6.66 -11.08 9.10
C VAL A 247 6.24 -12.44 8.53
N GLN A 248 5.46 -13.23 9.27
CA GLN A 248 4.86 -14.48 8.78
C GLN A 248 3.84 -14.24 7.66
N SER A 249 3.09 -13.13 7.72
CA SER A 249 2.08 -12.79 6.72
C SER A 249 2.67 -12.22 5.43
N PHE A 250 3.79 -11.49 5.54
CA PHE A 250 4.43 -10.77 4.45
C PHE A 250 5.90 -11.21 4.27
N PRO A 251 6.17 -12.48 3.89
CA PRO A 251 7.53 -13.04 3.85
C PRO A 251 8.45 -12.42 2.79
N LEU A 252 7.89 -11.66 1.84
CA LEU A 252 8.63 -10.93 0.81
C LEU A 252 8.49 -9.40 0.99
N MET A 253 8.23 -8.94 2.21
CA MET A 253 8.14 -7.52 2.53
C MET A 253 9.51 -6.83 2.39
N GLU A 254 9.54 -5.83 1.53
CA GLU A 254 10.67 -4.95 1.26
C GLU A 254 10.58 -3.66 2.08
N LYS A 255 9.38 -3.06 2.19
CA LYS A 255 9.15 -1.81 2.92
C LYS A 255 8.23 -1.99 4.11
N LEU A 256 8.64 -1.49 5.28
CA LEU A 256 7.83 -1.41 6.49
C LEU A 256 7.78 0.02 7.02
N ALA A 257 6.58 0.60 7.06
CA ALA A 257 6.33 1.87 7.75
C ALA A 257 5.51 1.63 9.03
N LEU A 258 5.87 2.30 10.12
CA LEU A 258 5.16 2.19 11.40
C LEU A 258 4.88 3.58 11.97
N THR A 259 3.63 3.78 12.40
CA THR A 259 3.19 4.96 13.16
C THR A 259 2.40 4.48 14.37
N ASN A 260 3.04 4.52 15.55
CA ASN A 260 2.38 4.23 16.82
C ASN A 260 3.09 4.94 17.97
N LYS A 261 2.40 5.87 18.63
CA LYS A 261 2.98 6.71 19.70
C LYS A 261 2.81 6.12 21.10
N LYS A 262 2.09 5.00 21.25
CA LYS A 262 1.94 4.35 22.56
C LYS A 262 3.12 3.41 22.84
N PRO A 263 3.69 3.40 24.06
CA PRO A 263 4.66 2.38 24.50
C PRO A 263 4.11 0.95 24.45
N GLN A 264 4.99 -0.05 24.36
CA GLN A 264 4.61 -1.48 24.34
C GLN A 264 4.10 -1.95 25.72
N ASN A 265 3.04 -2.77 25.74
CA ASN A 265 2.38 -3.19 27.00
C ASN A 265 3.29 -4.06 27.86
N TRP A 266 4.05 -4.96 27.24
CA TRP A 266 4.94 -5.89 27.95
C TRP A 266 6.04 -5.14 28.71
N LYS A 267 6.55 -4.01 28.19
CA LYS A 267 7.55 -3.21 28.93
C LYS A 267 6.98 -2.50 30.15
N GLN A 268 5.70 -2.14 30.13
CA GLN A 268 5.04 -1.51 31.29
C GLN A 268 4.74 -2.51 32.41
N SER A 269 4.43 -3.75 32.05
CA SER A 269 4.01 -4.80 32.99
C SER A 269 5.18 -5.59 33.61
N TYR A 270 6.38 -5.52 33.03
CA TYR A 270 7.55 -6.34 33.41
C TYR A 270 8.65 -5.63 34.19
N SER A 271 8.41 -4.45 34.77
CA SER A 271 9.32 -3.75 35.70
C SER A 271 9.66 -4.52 36.99
N SER A 272 9.26 -5.79 37.11
CA SER A 272 9.28 -6.58 38.35
C SER A 272 9.69 -8.06 38.20
N ASN A 273 9.87 -8.64 37.00
CA ASN A 273 10.28 -10.05 36.83
C ASN A 273 11.12 -10.32 35.56
N ASN A 274 12.22 -11.04 35.72
CA ASN A 274 13.30 -11.26 34.74
C ASN A 274 12.98 -12.20 33.56
N ASN A 275 11.72 -12.42 33.18
CA ASN A 275 11.35 -13.48 32.22
C ASN A 275 11.48 -13.09 30.73
N ASN A 276 12.17 -12.00 30.40
CA ASN A 276 12.32 -11.49 29.02
C ASN A 276 13.32 -12.29 28.14
N GLU A 277 13.88 -13.40 28.65
CA GLU A 277 15.01 -14.11 28.00
C GLU A 277 14.62 -14.99 26.80
N ASN A 278 13.33 -15.17 26.48
CA ASN A 278 12.86 -16.14 25.47
C ASN A 278 11.91 -15.58 24.39
N LEU A 279 11.99 -14.29 24.03
CA LEU A 279 11.34 -13.81 22.81
C LEU A 279 12.10 -14.30 21.57
N SER A 280 11.39 -14.78 20.54
CA SER A 280 11.99 -15.26 19.30
C SER A 280 12.49 -14.10 18.44
N VAL A 281 13.73 -14.15 17.97
CA VAL A 281 14.27 -13.11 17.07
C VAL A 281 13.44 -13.04 15.78
N ILE A 282 12.96 -11.85 15.43
CA ILE A 282 12.19 -11.59 14.20
C ILE A 282 13.14 -11.33 13.05
N GLU A 283 13.16 -12.20 12.04
CA GLU A 283 14.02 -12.05 10.86
C GLU A 283 13.27 -11.39 9.69
N TYR A 284 13.71 -10.20 9.28
CA TYR A 284 13.13 -9.46 8.15
C TYR A 284 13.91 -9.65 6.85
N SER A 285 14.05 -10.90 6.39
CA SER A 285 15.04 -11.30 5.37
C SER A 285 15.03 -10.50 4.05
N CYS A 286 13.90 -9.90 3.67
CA CYS A 286 13.73 -9.12 2.42
C CYS A 286 13.66 -7.60 2.61
N LEU A 287 13.66 -7.09 3.85
CA LEU A 287 13.41 -5.67 4.13
C LEU A 287 14.54 -4.79 3.59
N ASN A 288 14.22 -3.81 2.75
CA ASN A 288 15.14 -2.78 2.25
C ASN A 288 14.81 -1.37 2.77
N GLU A 289 13.62 -1.14 3.32
CA GLU A 289 13.18 0.19 3.78
C GLU A 289 12.40 0.11 5.11
N LEU A 290 12.85 0.84 6.13
CA LEU A 290 12.21 0.94 7.44
C LEU A 290 11.91 2.41 7.79
N VAL A 291 10.64 2.75 7.96
CA VAL A 291 10.18 4.12 8.28
C VAL A 291 9.56 4.14 9.68
N ILE A 292 10.27 4.74 10.64
CA ILE A 292 9.91 4.79 12.07
C ILE A 292 10.05 6.21 12.64
N ILE A 293 9.37 7.16 11.99
CA ILE A 293 9.44 8.61 12.31
C ILE A 293 8.50 8.99 13.46
N ASP A 294 7.24 8.54 13.44
CA ASP A 294 6.20 8.91 14.41
C ASP A 294 5.85 7.75 15.37
N VAL A 295 6.90 7.17 15.96
CA VAL A 295 6.81 6.01 16.85
C VAL A 295 7.27 6.32 18.28
N HIS A 296 6.82 5.52 19.25
CA HIS A 296 7.43 5.44 20.57
C HIS A 296 8.82 4.80 20.49
N ASP A 297 9.73 5.16 21.40
CA ASP A 297 11.10 4.65 21.45
C ASP A 297 11.18 3.13 21.58
N ASP A 298 10.13 2.50 22.13
CA ASP A 298 10.06 1.05 22.28
C ASP A 298 10.14 0.29 20.96
N TYR A 299 9.54 0.83 19.90
CA TYR A 299 9.57 0.23 18.57
C TYR A 299 10.93 0.42 17.90
N ILE A 300 11.59 1.54 18.17
CA ILE A 300 12.97 1.78 17.71
C ILE A 300 13.90 0.77 18.40
N GLU A 301 13.72 0.51 19.70
CA GLU A 301 14.41 -0.60 20.37
C GLU A 301 14.07 -1.96 19.77
N GLU A 302 12.81 -2.21 19.40
CA GLU A 302 12.38 -3.48 18.80
C GLU A 302 13.13 -3.82 17.52
N PHE A 303 13.32 -2.83 16.62
CA PHE A 303 14.05 -3.02 15.36
C PHE A 303 15.58 -2.90 15.51
N LEU A 304 16.09 -2.02 16.36
CA LEU A 304 17.53 -1.77 16.46
C LEU A 304 18.28 -2.75 17.38
N ILE A 305 17.62 -3.38 18.36
CA ILE A 305 18.27 -4.38 19.22
C ILE A 305 18.35 -5.73 18.49
N ASP A 306 19.57 -6.24 18.35
CA ASP A 306 19.87 -7.48 17.62
C ASP A 306 19.31 -8.75 18.28
N THR A 307 19.17 -8.77 19.61
CA THR A 307 18.52 -9.87 20.36
C THR A 307 17.00 -9.95 20.16
N LYS A 308 16.40 -9.02 19.40
CA LYS A 308 14.96 -8.97 19.11
C LYS A 308 14.66 -9.09 17.62
N THR A 309 15.43 -8.39 16.81
CA THR A 309 15.22 -8.30 15.37
C THR A 309 16.52 -8.56 14.62
N TYR A 310 16.45 -9.35 13.56
CA TYR A 310 17.51 -9.44 12.56
C TYR A 310 17.09 -8.68 11.29
N LEU A 311 17.68 -7.49 11.10
CA LEU A 311 17.62 -6.79 9.82
C LEU A 311 18.59 -7.42 8.80
N PRO A 312 18.31 -7.38 7.49
CA PRO A 312 19.25 -7.74 6.44
C PRO A 312 20.25 -6.59 6.20
N LYS A 313 21.17 -6.74 5.24
CA LYS A 313 22.10 -5.68 4.84
C LYS A 313 21.47 -4.72 3.83
N ASN A 314 21.94 -3.47 3.82
CA ASN A 314 21.52 -2.42 2.88
C ASN A 314 20.07 -1.95 3.11
N VAL A 315 19.70 -1.74 4.37
CA VAL A 315 18.42 -1.16 4.76
C VAL A 315 18.51 0.37 4.77
N PHE A 316 17.57 1.02 4.11
CA PHE A 316 17.27 2.44 4.26
C PHE A 316 16.43 2.66 5.53
N LEU A 317 16.83 3.61 6.38
CA LEU A 317 16.16 3.90 7.66
C LEU A 317 15.75 5.38 7.76
N SER A 318 14.45 5.66 7.84
CA SER A 318 13.92 7.00 8.21
C SER A 318 13.54 7.03 9.69
N ILE A 319 14.16 7.93 10.46
CA ILE A 319 13.98 7.98 11.91
C ILE A 319 14.16 9.41 12.46
N LYS A 320 13.54 9.72 13.60
CA LYS A 320 13.85 10.95 14.33
C LYS A 320 15.19 10.83 15.05
N TYR A 321 16.14 11.72 14.76
CA TYR A 321 17.48 11.70 15.35
C TYR A 321 17.44 11.75 16.89
N ALA A 322 16.56 12.58 17.47
CA ALA A 322 16.39 12.66 18.91
C ALA A 322 15.97 11.32 19.55
N SER A 323 15.14 10.52 18.86
CA SER A 323 14.71 9.20 19.33
C SER A 323 15.81 8.15 19.15
N LEU A 324 16.51 8.16 18.01
CA LEU A 324 17.69 7.33 17.76
C LEU A 324 18.77 7.56 18.84
N LYS A 325 19.02 8.82 19.20
CA LYS A 325 19.97 9.23 20.24
C LYS A 325 19.56 8.74 21.63
N ARG A 326 18.27 8.70 21.97
CA ARG A 326 17.78 8.12 23.24
C ARG A 326 17.99 6.61 23.26
N VAL A 327 17.53 5.89 22.24
CA VAL A 327 17.60 4.41 22.18
C VAL A 327 19.02 3.86 22.18
N THR A 328 19.94 4.52 21.46
CA THR A 328 21.37 4.16 21.42
C THR A 328 22.16 4.64 22.65
N HIS A 329 21.51 5.28 23.64
CA HIS A 329 22.16 5.94 24.79
C HIS A 329 23.28 6.92 24.38
N ASN A 330 22.99 7.85 23.46
CA ASN A 330 23.95 8.74 22.81
C ASN A 330 25.05 7.99 22.04
N PHE A 331 24.69 6.92 21.32
CA PHE A 331 25.63 6.07 20.57
C PHE A 331 26.66 5.37 21.47
N ALA A 332 26.21 4.83 22.62
CA ALA A 332 27.02 4.06 23.57
C ALA A 332 26.46 2.65 23.91
N ARG A 333 25.30 2.26 23.36
CA ARG A 333 24.66 0.95 23.58
C ARG A 333 24.99 -0.07 22.47
N ASP A 334 26.00 -0.91 22.70
CA ASP A 334 26.48 -1.89 21.72
C ASP A 334 25.41 -2.83 21.15
N ALA A 335 24.41 -3.26 21.93
CA ALA A 335 23.32 -4.13 21.47
C ALA A 335 22.49 -3.53 20.32
N THR A 336 22.51 -2.20 20.15
CA THR A 336 21.86 -1.54 18.99
C THR A 336 22.77 -1.42 17.77
N ARG A 337 24.09 -1.55 17.96
CA ARG A 337 25.10 -1.32 16.92
C ARG A 337 25.04 -2.37 15.81
N ILE A 338 24.74 -3.62 16.14
CA ILE A 338 24.74 -4.76 15.19
C ILE A 338 23.70 -4.61 14.08
N ASN A 339 22.53 -3.99 14.35
CA ASN A 339 21.59 -3.63 13.29
C ASN A 339 21.90 -2.27 12.66
N CYS A 340 22.41 -1.28 13.42
CA CYS A 340 22.81 0.02 12.86
C CYS A 340 23.89 -0.11 11.76
N VAL A 341 24.87 -1.02 11.91
CA VAL A 341 25.92 -1.24 10.87
C VAL A 341 25.40 -1.89 9.59
N LYS A 342 24.14 -2.33 9.54
CA LYS A 342 23.51 -2.91 8.34
C LYS A 342 22.79 -1.86 7.49
N ILE A 343 22.58 -0.66 8.05
CA ILE A 343 21.93 0.47 7.38
C ILE A 343 22.92 1.07 6.37
N ASN A 344 22.50 1.22 5.11
CA ASN A 344 23.29 1.85 4.04
C ASN A 344 22.86 3.29 3.74
N GLU A 345 21.66 3.68 4.13
CA GLU A 345 21.08 5.00 3.91
C GLU A 345 20.22 5.38 5.12
N LEU A 346 20.43 6.57 5.66
CA LEU A 346 19.87 7.03 6.92
C LEU A 346 19.31 8.44 6.74
N GLU A 347 17.99 8.59 6.86
CA GLU A 347 17.28 9.85 6.76
C GLU A 347 16.87 10.32 8.18
N LEU A 348 17.35 11.52 8.57
CA LEU A 348 17.23 12.00 9.95
C LEU A 348 16.32 13.21 10.10
N PHE A 349 15.21 13.02 10.82
CA PHE A 349 14.24 14.08 11.12
C PHE A 349 14.39 14.65 12.54
N PRO A 350 14.14 15.96 12.69
CA PRO A 350 15.05 17.02 12.28
C PRO A 350 16.04 17.35 13.42
N GLU A 351 17.32 17.54 13.09
CA GLU A 351 18.27 18.25 13.94
C GLU A 351 19.30 18.99 13.06
N THR A 352 19.89 20.09 13.55
CA THR A 352 20.80 20.93 12.74
C THR A 352 22.26 20.48 12.78
N ARG A 353 22.62 19.55 13.67
CA ARG A 353 23.99 19.03 13.86
C ARG A 353 23.94 17.61 14.41
N TYR A 354 24.70 16.71 13.80
CA TYR A 354 24.81 15.32 14.26
C TYR A 354 26.06 15.10 15.14
N SER A 355 25.99 14.10 16.02
CA SER A 355 27.15 13.66 16.84
C SER A 355 28.20 13.00 15.97
N THR A 356 29.48 13.17 16.30
CA THR A 356 30.58 12.46 15.63
C THR A 356 30.48 10.94 15.77
N SER A 357 29.95 10.46 16.90
CA SER A 357 29.73 9.04 17.17
C SER A 357 28.64 8.40 16.30
N LEU A 358 27.83 9.19 15.58
CA LEU A 358 26.85 8.66 14.64
C LEU A 358 27.52 7.81 13.54
N GLN A 359 28.68 8.25 13.03
CA GLN A 359 29.41 7.51 12.00
C GLN A 359 29.96 6.16 12.50
N GLU A 360 30.19 6.00 13.81
CA GLU A 360 30.69 4.75 14.41
C GLU A 360 29.59 3.67 14.53
N TYR A 361 28.33 4.11 14.53
CA TYR A 361 27.13 3.26 14.51
C TYR A 361 26.65 2.97 13.09
N PHE A 362 26.81 3.93 12.19
CA PHE A 362 26.35 3.88 10.80
C PHE A 362 27.52 4.02 9.81
N PRO A 363 28.57 3.17 9.89
CA PRO A 363 29.83 3.37 9.16
C PRO A 363 29.70 3.32 7.63
N TYR A 364 28.65 2.66 7.12
CA TYR A 364 28.38 2.52 5.69
C TYR A 364 27.21 3.39 5.21
N ALA A 365 26.56 4.16 6.10
CA ALA A 365 25.38 4.91 5.75
C ALA A 365 25.70 6.22 5.01
N LYS A 366 24.97 6.48 3.93
CA LYS A 366 24.76 7.85 3.44
C LYS A 366 23.75 8.50 4.37
N ILE A 367 24.07 9.67 4.91
CA ILE A 367 23.20 10.38 5.87
C ILE A 367 22.61 11.59 5.16
N TYR A 368 21.28 11.71 5.21
CA TYR A 368 20.49 12.79 4.61
C TYR A 368 19.89 13.69 5.69
#